data_AF-A0A6S7K1D0-F1
#
_entry.id   AF-A0A6S7K1D0-F1
#
_cell.length_a   1.000
_cell.length_b   1.000
_cell.length_c   1.000
_cell.angle_alpha   90.00
_cell.angle_beta   90.00
_cell.angle_gamma   90.00
#
_symmetry.space_group_name_H-M   'P 1'
#
loop_
_entity.id
_entity.type
_entity.pdbx_description
1 polymer ?
#
loop_
_entity_poly.entity_id
_entity_poly.type
_entity_poly.pdbx_seq_one_letter_code
_entity_poly.pdbx_strand_id
1 'polypeptide(L)'
;TRKEYKLFIQNRVVEIRKLIDPKSWRHVPTDQNPADVLSRGSLASELKGMRSWWCGPDFLQGDESGWPKNTKFQGDNFAAQLPEFEEIQSVSTTLVQDEKSTIGELIDCQLQRL
;
A
#
# COMPACT_ATOMS: atom_id res chain seq x y z
N THR A 1 -19.99 2.83 6.59
CA THR A 1 -18.80 2.60 7.42
C THR A 1 -18.14 1.24 7.20
N ARG A 2 -18.70 0.07 7.59
CA ARG A 2 -17.99 -1.24 7.42
C ARG A 2 -17.77 -1.64 5.95
N LYS A 3 -18.79 -1.48 5.08
CA LYS A 3 -18.69 -1.88 3.66
C LYS A 3 -17.64 -1.06 2.87
N GLU A 4 -17.50 0.23 3.19
CA GLU A 4 -16.53 1.12 2.53
C GLU A 4 -15.09 0.74 2.86
N TYR A 5 -14.82 0.32 4.10
CA TYR A 5 -13.51 -0.15 4.53
C TYR A 5 -13.07 -1.41 3.76
N LYS A 6 -14.00 -2.35 3.54
CA LYS A 6 -13.75 -3.54 2.70
C LYS A 6 -13.32 -3.17 1.28
N LEU A 7 -14.06 -2.25 0.64
CA LEU A 7 -13.76 -1.82 -0.72
C LEU A 7 -12.42 -1.07 -0.81
N PHE A 8 -12.13 -0.20 0.17
CA PHE A 8 -10.85 0.51 0.25
C PHE A 8 -9.67 -0.45 0.36
N ILE A 9 -9.75 -1.46 1.25
CA ILE A 9 -8.70 -2.48 1.38
C ILE A 9 -8.54 -3.26 0.07
N GLN A 10 -9.65 -3.72 -0.51
CA GLN A 10 -9.61 -4.51 -1.73
C GLN A 10 -8.94 -3.74 -2.88
N ASN A 11 -9.34 -2.49 -3.09
CA ASN A 11 -8.77 -1.64 -4.14
C ASN A 11 -7.25 -1.48 -3.95
N ARG A 12 -6.80 -1.22 -2.72
CA ARG A 12 -5.36 -1.09 -2.42
C ARG A 12 -4.59 -2.40 -2.59
N VAL A 13 -5.16 -3.54 -2.17
CA VAL A 13 -4.53 -4.85 -2.36
C VAL A 13 -4.36 -5.13 -3.85
N VAL A 14 -5.37 -4.82 -4.67
CA VAL A 14 -5.30 -4.95 -6.13
C VAL A 14 -4.23 -4.04 -6.72
N GLU A 15 -4.18 -2.77 -6.32
CA GLU A 15 -3.15 -1.82 -6.77
C GLU A 15 -1.75 -2.29 -6.42
N ILE A 16 -1.52 -2.69 -5.17
CA ILE A 16 -0.22 -3.17 -4.69
C ILE A 16 0.23 -4.41 -5.48
N ARG A 17 -0.68 -5.38 -5.69
CA ARG A 17 -0.39 -6.61 -6.44
C ARG A 17 -0.14 -6.38 -7.93
N LYS A 18 -0.68 -5.29 -8.51
CA LYS A 18 -0.38 -4.87 -9.88
C LYS A 18 1.02 -4.30 -10.03
N LEU A 19 1.55 -3.68 -8.97
CA LEU A 19 2.87 -3.03 -8.99
C LEU A 19 4.01 -4.01 -8.70
N ILE A 20 3.80 -4.97 -7.80
CA ILE A 20 4.86 -5.86 -7.31
C ILE A 20 4.30 -7.28 -7.14
N ASP A 21 4.98 -8.28 -7.70
CA ASP A 21 4.61 -9.70 -7.53
C ASP A 21 4.68 -10.09 -6.05
N PRO A 22 3.59 -10.57 -5.43
CA PRO A 22 3.59 -11.08 -4.06
C PRO A 22 4.67 -12.13 -3.79
N LYS A 23 5.10 -12.89 -4.80
CA LYS A 23 6.18 -13.88 -4.66
C LYS A 23 7.54 -13.24 -4.38
N SER A 24 7.71 -11.95 -4.67
CA SER A 24 8.93 -11.20 -4.33
C SER A 24 8.96 -10.74 -2.88
N TRP A 25 7.85 -10.79 -2.15
CA TRP A 25 7.79 -10.31 -0.78
C TRP A 25 8.58 -11.23 0.16
N ARG A 26 9.27 -10.62 1.12
CA ARG A 26 10.13 -11.31 2.10
C ARG A 26 9.91 -10.69 3.47
N HIS A 27 10.03 -11.52 4.50
CA HIS A 27 10.01 -11.07 5.89
C HIS A 27 11.36 -10.44 6.26
N VAL A 28 11.31 -9.24 6.83
CA VAL A 28 12.47 -8.62 7.50
C VAL A 28 12.36 -8.95 9.00
N PRO A 29 13.39 -9.55 9.62
CA PRO A 29 13.43 -9.80 11.06
C PRO A 29 13.06 -8.54 11.87
N THR A 30 12.29 -8.70 12.95
CA THR A 30 11.75 -7.59 13.75
C THR A 30 12.83 -6.64 14.24
N ASP A 31 13.94 -7.19 14.73
CA ASP A 31 15.12 -6.47 15.22
C ASP A 31 15.87 -5.69 14.13
N GLN A 32 15.64 -6.04 12.87
CA GLN A 32 16.24 -5.39 11.71
C GLN A 32 15.23 -4.57 10.90
N ASN A 33 13.97 -4.46 11.31
CA ASN A 33 12.96 -3.69 10.60
C ASN A 33 13.02 -2.20 11.00
N PRO A 34 13.55 -1.28 10.17
CA PRO A 34 13.60 0.13 10.53
C PRO A 34 12.22 0.74 10.78
N ALA A 35 11.16 0.22 10.14
CA ALA A 35 9.80 0.71 10.34
C ALA A 35 9.27 0.44 11.76
N ASP A 36 9.79 -0.58 12.46
CA ASP A 36 9.41 -0.89 13.85
C ASP A 36 9.81 0.24 14.81
N VAL A 37 10.96 0.87 14.57
CA VAL A 37 11.45 1.98 15.39
C VAL A 37 10.50 3.19 15.31
N LEU A 38 10.09 3.55 14.09
CA LEU A 38 9.13 4.66 13.92
C LEU A 38 7.75 4.29 14.49
N SER A 39 7.26 3.08 14.26
CA SER A 39 5.91 2.68 14.71
C SER A 39 5.79 2.57 16.24
N ARG A 40 6.91 2.39 16.95
CA ARG A 40 6.99 2.44 18.42
C ARG A 40 7.05 3.85 19.00
N GLY A 41 7.17 4.88 18.16
CA GLY A 41 7.09 6.29 18.59
C GLY A 41 8.44 6.99 18.76
N SER A 42 9.46 6.65 17.97
CA SER A 42 10.71 7.40 17.95
C SER A 42 10.57 8.84 17.46
N LEU A 43 11.42 9.72 17.97
CA LEU A 43 11.48 11.11 17.55
C LEU A 43 12.23 11.26 16.22
N ALA A 44 11.83 12.26 15.42
CA ALA A 44 12.52 12.56 14.16
C ALA A 44 14.03 12.88 14.36
N SER A 45 14.39 13.46 15.50
CA SER A 45 15.79 13.72 15.88
C SER A 45 16.60 12.44 16.06
N GLU A 46 15.99 11.38 16.58
CA GLU A 46 16.63 10.07 16.76
C GLU A 46 16.82 9.38 15.41
N LEU A 47 15.81 9.45 14.52
CA LEU A 47 15.87 8.87 13.19
C LEU A 47 16.92 9.53 12.30
N LYS A 48 17.19 10.83 12.49
CA LYS A 48 18.17 11.58 11.69
C LYS A 48 19.57 10.95 11.74
N GLY A 49 19.98 10.41 12.89
CA GLY A 49 21.27 9.75 13.07
C GLY A 49 21.25 8.24 12.80
N MET A 50 20.08 7.64 12.57
CA MET A 50 19.93 6.20 12.53
C MET A 50 20.22 5.65 11.12
N ARG A 51 21.40 5.05 10.93
CA ARG A 51 21.81 4.49 9.63
C ARG A 51 20.82 3.47 9.08
N SER A 52 20.28 2.57 9.92
CA SER A 52 19.34 1.53 9.48
C SER A 52 18.03 2.10 8.91
N TRP A 53 17.62 3.31 9.33
CA TRP A 53 16.44 3.99 8.76
C TRP A 53 16.68 4.43 7.31
N TRP A 54 17.86 5.01 7.04
CA TRP A 54 18.17 5.62 5.75
C TRP A 54 18.79 4.64 4.76
N CYS A 55 19.58 3.68 5.25
CA CYS A 55 20.31 2.71 4.43
C CYS A 55 19.66 1.32 4.44
N GLY A 56 18.68 1.08 5.31
CA GLY A 56 18.11 -0.24 5.54
C GLY A 56 19.05 -1.19 6.30
N PRO A 57 18.64 -2.46 6.45
CA PRO A 57 19.45 -3.53 7.02
C PRO A 57 20.68 -3.84 6.15
N ASP A 58 21.78 -4.23 6.79
CA ASP A 58 23.02 -4.53 6.06
C ASP A 58 22.87 -5.67 5.05
N PHE A 59 22.04 -6.68 5.34
CA PHE A 59 21.84 -7.80 4.42
C PHE A 59 21.20 -7.39 3.08
N LEU A 60 20.45 -6.27 3.03
CA LEU A 60 19.88 -5.77 1.77
C LEU A 60 20.93 -5.13 0.85
N GLN A 61 22.11 -4.79 1.39
CA GLN A 61 23.22 -4.23 0.59
C GLN A 61 24.03 -5.33 -0.12
N GLY A 62 23.85 -6.59 0.29
CA GLY A 62 24.51 -7.75 -0.30
C GLY A 62 23.61 -8.54 -1.26
N ASP A 63 24.16 -9.64 -1.76
CA ASP A 63 23.43 -10.56 -2.63
C ASP A 63 22.27 -11.26 -1.89
N GLU A 64 21.22 -11.62 -2.64
CA GLU A 64 20.03 -12.31 -2.09
C GLU A 64 20.37 -13.62 -1.38
N SER A 65 21.48 -14.29 -1.75
CA SER A 65 21.96 -15.48 -1.05
C SER A 65 22.30 -15.26 0.43
N GLY A 66 22.62 -14.01 0.80
CA GLY A 66 22.89 -13.60 2.18
C GLY A 66 21.65 -13.16 2.95
N TRP A 67 20.48 -13.12 2.33
CA TRP A 67 19.26 -12.63 2.98
C TRP A 67 18.72 -13.63 4.02
N PRO A 68 17.99 -13.14 5.06
CA PRO A 68 17.33 -13.99 6.02
C PRO A 68 16.42 -15.01 5.31
N LYS A 69 16.58 -16.29 5.65
CA LYS A 69 15.72 -17.34 5.11
C LYS A 69 14.28 -17.04 5.51
N ASN A 70 13.40 -17.00 4.51
CA ASN A 70 11.98 -16.82 4.74
C ASN A 70 11.47 -18.01 5.57
N THR A 71 11.24 -17.80 6.88
CA THR A 71 10.62 -18.80 7.75
C THR A 71 9.15 -18.91 7.35
N LYS A 72 8.90 -19.64 6.27
CA LYS A 72 7.60 -20.01 5.71
C LYS A 72 6.48 -18.99 5.95
N PHE A 73 6.43 -17.95 5.13
CA PHE A 73 5.11 -17.44 4.76
C PHE A 73 4.40 -18.56 3.98
N GLN A 74 3.47 -19.27 4.63
CA GLN A 74 2.54 -20.17 3.95
C GLN A 74 1.56 -19.29 3.16
N GLY A 75 2.01 -18.88 1.97
CA GLY A 75 1.31 -17.96 1.07
C GLY A 75 -0.02 -18.48 0.52
N ASP A 76 -0.45 -19.67 0.90
CA ASP A 76 -1.63 -20.32 0.33
C ASP A 76 -2.91 -20.05 1.14
N ASN A 77 -2.82 -19.51 2.36
CA ASN A 77 -3.97 -19.34 3.27
C ASN A 77 -4.22 -17.90 3.77
N PHE A 78 -3.59 -16.87 3.20
CA PHE A 78 -3.87 -15.49 3.64
C PHE A 78 -5.32 -15.06 3.33
N ALA A 79 -5.90 -15.57 2.23
CA ALA A 79 -7.30 -15.36 1.90
C ALA A 79 -8.24 -16.12 2.87
N ALA A 80 -7.84 -17.31 3.34
CA ALA A 80 -8.62 -18.12 4.28
C ALA A 80 -8.60 -17.58 5.73
N GLN A 81 -7.60 -16.74 6.06
CA GLN A 81 -7.42 -16.15 7.40
C GLN A 81 -7.86 -14.69 7.50
N LEU A 82 -8.30 -14.07 6.40
CA LEU A 82 -8.96 -12.77 6.41
C LEU A 82 -10.48 -13.00 6.59
N PRO A 83 -11.06 -12.81 7.79
CA PRO A 83 -12.48 -13.05 8.03
C PRO A 83 -13.41 -12.12 7.24
N GLU A 84 -12.87 -11.23 6.40
CA GLU A 84 -13.61 -10.16 5.75
C GLU A 84 -13.54 -10.19 4.21
N PHE A 85 -12.73 -11.06 3.59
CA PHE A 85 -12.62 -11.18 2.15
C PHE A 85 -13.67 -12.14 1.58
N GLU A 86 -14.95 -11.75 1.68
CA GLU A 86 -15.97 -12.37 0.82
C GLU A 86 -15.77 -11.85 -0.60
N GLU A 87 -15.73 -12.78 -1.55
CA GLU A 87 -15.58 -12.55 -2.98
C GLU A 87 -16.70 -11.62 -3.49
N ILE A 88 -16.41 -10.32 -3.62
CA ILE A 88 -17.42 -9.37 -4.13
C ILE A 88 -17.54 -9.58 -5.64
N GLN A 89 -18.70 -10.08 -6.05
CA GLN A 89 -19.12 -10.20 -7.44
C GLN A 89 -18.89 -8.87 -8.17
N SER A 90 -18.29 -8.95 -9.36
CA SER A 90 -18.06 -7.84 -10.30
C SER A 90 -19.31 -6.95 -10.41
N VAL A 91 -19.28 -5.78 -9.79
CA VAL A 91 -20.29 -4.74 -10.03
C VAL A 91 -19.83 -3.90 -11.21
N SER A 92 -20.43 -4.12 -12.37
CA SER A 92 -20.22 -3.27 -13.54
C SER A 92 -20.73 -1.86 -13.26
N THR A 93 -19.84 -0.87 -13.36
CA THR A 93 -20.22 0.54 -13.43
C THR A 93 -20.73 0.80 -14.84
N THR A 94 -22.04 0.98 -15.00
CA THR A 94 -22.61 1.47 -16.25
C THR A 94 -22.23 2.95 -16.37
N LEU A 95 -21.43 3.28 -17.37
CA LEU A 95 -21.21 4.67 -17.77
C LEU A 95 -22.57 5.23 -18.19
N VAL A 96 -23.15 6.11 -17.38
CA VAL A 96 -24.23 6.99 -17.85
C VAL A 96 -23.57 7.95 -18.83
N GLN A 97 -23.86 7.76 -20.12
CA GLN A 97 -23.54 8.74 -21.15
C GLN A 97 -24.49 9.92 -20.96
N ASP A 98 -24.14 10.83 -20.06
CA ASP A 98 -24.70 12.17 -20.11
C ASP A 98 -23.88 12.98 -21.10
N GLU A 99 -24.56 13.36 -22.18
CA GLU A 99 -24.04 14.15 -23.27
C GLU A 99 -23.61 15.53 -22.75
N LYS A 100 -22.32 15.83 -22.94
CA LYS A 100 -21.68 17.17 -22.91
C LYS A 100 -22.08 18.11 -21.78
N SER A 101 -21.24 18.17 -20.74
CA SER A 101 -20.90 19.45 -20.12
C SER A 101 -19.43 19.44 -19.74
N THR A 102 -18.62 20.13 -20.53
CA THR A 102 -17.18 20.25 -20.32
C THR A 102 -16.95 21.20 -19.14
N ILE A 103 -16.16 20.77 -18.15
CA ILE A 103 -15.64 21.53 -16.99
C ILE A 103 -15.03 22.91 -17.33
N GLY A 104 -14.86 23.25 -18.61
CA GLY A 104 -14.36 24.55 -19.08
C GLY A 104 -15.33 25.73 -18.93
N GLU A 105 -16.64 25.53 -18.81
CA GLU A 105 -17.60 26.66 -18.66
C GLU A 105 -17.72 27.18 -17.22
N LEU A 106 -17.15 26.47 -16.24
CA LEU A 106 -17.19 26.88 -14.82
C LEU A 106 -16.06 27.82 -14.38
N ILE A 107 -15.14 28.16 -15.28
CA ILE A 107 -14.03 29.09 -14.97
C ILE A 107 -14.31 30.53 -15.45
N ASP A 108 -15.25 30.74 -16.38
CA ASP A 108 -15.48 32.08 -16.96
C ASP A 108 -16.40 33.00 -16.14
N CYS A 109 -17.08 32.50 -15.09
CA CYS A 109 -17.97 33.32 -14.26
C CYS A 109 -17.29 33.99 -13.04
N GLN A 110 -15.99 33.80 -12.81
CA GLN A 110 -15.28 34.37 -11.64
C GLN A 110 -14.23 35.44 -11.98
N LEU A 111 -14.07 35.86 -13.24
CA LEU A 111 -13.09 36.89 -13.65
C LEU A 111 -13.70 38.08 -14.41
N GLN A 112 -14.97 38.42 -14.18
CA GLN A 112 -15.57 39.69 -14.65
C GLN A 112 -16.08 40.60 -13.51
N ARG A 113 -15.58 40.41 -12.29
CA ARG A 113 -15.89 41.32 -11.18
C ARG A 113 -14.68 41.65 -10.32
N LEU A 114 -13.62 42.14 -10.97
CA LEU A 114 -12.67 43.09 -10.42
C LEU A 114 -12.38 44.15 -11.48
#